data_AF-A0A437C4N9-F1
#
_entry.id   AF-A0A437C4N9-F1
#
_cell.length_a   1.000
_cell.length_b   1.000
_cell.length_c   1.000
_cell.angle_alpha   90.00
_cell.angle_beta   90.00
_cell.angle_gamma   90.00
#
_symmetry.space_group_name_H-M   'P 1'
#
loop_
_entity.id
_entity.type
_entity.pdbx_description
1 polymer ?
#
loop_
_entity_poly.entity_id
_entity_poly.type
_entity_poly.pdbx_seq_one_letter_code
_entity_poly.pdbx_strand_id
1 'polypeptide(L)'
;MYDVHSGIRMGSHVEQGSTYSNCFSGSAVVDWLVFVQFSLTRVEAVTLGSALVEMGLLQAVGLRSVEALRSAGLSQQLLDDSTALYSFAENLKKRGSVKAETSLSAVELSGKVVKRGYLLKQGHRRKNWKVRLFVLRSEPAFLHYFDPCRDDCSPAGGFSLRGCLVSSLEDNGVPSGVKGNVQGNLFKIITQSDVHYFIQAPTQQEKTEWIDAIRQQT
;
A
#
# COMPACT_ATOMS: atom_id res chain seq x y z
N MET A 1 7.78 -2.42 -3.69
CA MET A 1 8.32 -1.63 -4.83
C MET A 1 7.19 -1.16 -5.75
N TYR A 2 6.33 -2.08 -6.22
CA TYR A 2 5.10 -1.77 -6.96
C TYR A 2 3.91 -1.64 -6.00
N ASP A 3 3.85 -0.55 -5.24
CA ASP A 3 2.72 -0.22 -4.34
C ASP A 3 2.34 1.25 -4.55
N VAL A 4 1.04 1.53 -4.65
CA VAL A 4 0.55 2.89 -4.97
C VAL A 4 0.82 3.88 -3.82
N HIS A 5 1.08 3.40 -2.60
CA HIS A 5 1.14 4.23 -1.39
C HIS A 5 2.55 4.40 -0.83
N SER A 6 3.40 3.40 -1.02
CA SER A 6 4.76 3.32 -0.52
C SER A 6 5.72 2.69 -1.51
N GLY A 7 5.34 2.57 -2.78
CA GLY A 7 6.20 2.15 -3.86
C GLY A 7 6.94 3.32 -4.51
N ILE A 8 7.74 2.99 -5.53
CA ILE A 8 8.46 3.99 -6.33
C ILE A 8 7.42 4.73 -7.19
N ARG A 9 7.41 6.06 -7.11
CA ARG A 9 6.48 6.88 -7.90
C ARG A 9 6.87 6.81 -9.38
N MET A 10 5.95 6.28 -10.19
CA MET A 10 6.09 6.25 -11.64
C MET A 10 5.57 7.56 -12.25
N GLY A 11 6.23 8.05 -13.30
CA GLY A 11 5.84 9.24 -14.03
C GLY A 11 6.07 9.10 -15.53
N SER A 12 5.91 10.23 -16.23
CA SER A 12 6.34 10.36 -17.62
C SER A 12 7.54 11.30 -17.68
N HIS A 13 8.59 10.90 -18.39
CA HIS A 13 9.83 11.64 -18.54
C HIS A 13 10.08 11.89 -20.02
N VAL A 14 10.54 13.10 -20.36
CA VAL A 14 10.92 13.46 -21.73
C VAL A 14 12.43 13.59 -21.79
N GLU A 15 13.08 12.79 -22.63
CA GLU A 15 14.53 12.80 -22.85
C GLU A 15 14.81 12.82 -24.35
N GLN A 16 15.57 13.82 -24.82
CA GLN A 16 15.97 13.99 -26.23
C GLN A 16 14.80 13.88 -27.25
N GLY A 17 13.62 14.41 -26.90
CA GLY A 17 12.43 14.37 -27.75
C GLY A 17 11.64 13.07 -27.71
N SER A 18 12.12 12.05 -26.99
CA SER A 18 11.40 10.81 -26.71
C SER A 18 10.64 10.92 -25.39
N THR A 19 9.39 10.45 -25.37
CA THR A 19 8.58 10.41 -24.14
C THR A 19 8.57 8.99 -23.59
N TYR A 20 9.05 8.83 -22.37
CA TYR A 20 9.06 7.57 -21.62
C TYR A 20 7.94 7.62 -20.58
N SER A 21 6.92 6.77 -20.73
CA SER A 21 5.81 6.66 -19.77
C SER A 21 6.01 5.49 -18.82
N ASN A 22 5.46 5.59 -17.60
CA ASN A 22 5.52 4.53 -16.57
C ASN A 22 6.96 4.19 -16.16
N CYS A 23 7.82 5.20 -16.06
CA CYS A 23 9.21 5.06 -15.65
C CYS A 23 9.51 5.96 -14.46
N PHE A 24 10.70 5.78 -13.89
CA PHE A 24 11.24 6.55 -12.78
C PHE A 24 12.76 6.65 -12.94
N SER A 25 13.37 7.66 -12.31
CA SER A 25 14.81 7.81 -12.35
C SER A 25 15.51 6.84 -11.40
N GLY A 26 16.78 6.54 -11.66
CA GLY A 26 17.60 5.71 -10.79
C GLY A 26 17.78 6.34 -9.41
N SER A 27 17.93 7.66 -9.34
CA SER A 27 17.91 8.39 -8.06
C SER A 27 16.61 8.18 -7.26
N ALA A 28 15.45 8.07 -7.92
CA ALA A 28 14.19 7.78 -7.24
C ALA A 28 14.13 6.34 -6.68
N VAL A 29 14.80 5.38 -7.33
CA VAL A 29 14.96 4.01 -6.79
C VAL A 29 15.81 4.04 -5.52
N VAL A 30 16.92 4.76 -5.56
CA VAL A 30 17.86 4.88 -4.44
C VAL A 30 17.21 5.59 -3.26
N ASP A 31 16.56 6.73 -3.50
CA ASP A 31 15.82 7.47 -2.47
C ASP A 31 14.75 6.60 -1.83
N TRP A 32 14.03 5.82 -2.64
CA TRP A 32 13.01 4.92 -2.15
C TRP A 32 13.59 3.81 -1.27
N LEU A 33 14.67 3.14 -1.69
CA LEU A 33 15.32 2.06 -0.92
C LEU A 33 15.83 2.54 0.44
N VAL A 34 16.39 3.75 0.51
CA VAL A 34 16.81 4.39 1.75
C VAL A 34 15.59 4.77 2.59
N PHE A 35 14.57 5.38 1.99
CA PHE A 35 13.36 5.80 2.69
C PHE A 35 12.64 4.63 3.39
N VAL A 36 12.53 3.48 2.72
CA VAL A 36 11.91 2.27 3.29
C VAL A 36 12.84 1.44 4.17
N GLN A 37 14.07 1.93 4.42
CA GLN A 37 15.07 1.30 5.30
C GLN A 37 15.54 -0.09 4.82
N PHE A 38 15.50 -0.38 3.51
CA PHE A 38 16.16 -1.58 2.96
C PHE A 38 17.67 -1.41 2.81
N SER A 39 18.16 -0.17 2.86
CA SER A 39 19.57 0.21 2.81
C SER A 39 19.82 1.43 3.68
N LEU A 40 20.97 1.49 4.35
CA LEU A 40 21.36 2.62 5.20
C LEU A 40 22.15 3.68 4.43
N THR A 41 22.77 3.29 3.31
CA THR A 41 23.54 4.20 2.45
C THR A 41 23.07 4.15 1.00
N ARG A 42 23.35 5.22 0.25
CA ARG A 42 23.08 5.27 -1.19
C ARG A 42 23.88 4.23 -1.98
N VAL A 43 25.09 3.89 -1.51
CA VAL A 43 25.95 2.87 -2.14
C VAL A 43 25.34 1.47 -2.01
N GLU A 44 24.84 1.13 -0.82
CA GLU A 44 24.09 -0.10 -0.58
C GLU A 44 22.80 -0.14 -1.42
N ALA A 45 22.08 0.98 -1.48
CA ALA A 45 20.88 1.12 -2.30
C ALA A 45 21.17 0.90 -3.79
N VAL A 46 22.28 1.42 -4.32
CA VAL A 46 22.73 1.18 -5.71
C VAL A 46 23.06 -0.28 -5.94
N THR A 47 23.69 -0.94 -4.97
CA THR A 47 24.03 -2.37 -5.07
C THR A 47 22.77 -3.23 -5.11
N LEU A 48 21.82 -2.97 -4.20
CA LEU A 48 20.51 -3.61 -4.20
C LEU A 48 19.72 -3.30 -5.48
N GLY A 49 19.73 -2.03 -5.92
CA GLY A 49 19.15 -1.59 -7.18
C GLY A 49 19.69 -2.33 -8.39
N SER A 50 21.01 -2.54 -8.44
CA SER A 50 21.67 -3.29 -9.51
C SER A 50 21.26 -4.76 -9.50
N ALA A 51 21.16 -5.39 -8.33
CA ALA A 51 20.63 -6.75 -8.20
C ALA A 51 19.17 -6.86 -8.69
N LEU A 52 18.35 -5.83 -8.48
CA LEU A 52 16.97 -5.79 -9.00
C LEU A 52 16.91 -5.69 -10.53
N VAL A 53 17.88 -5.00 -11.15
CA VAL A 53 18.05 -4.97 -12.61
C VAL A 53 18.49 -6.35 -13.12
N GLU A 54 19.48 -6.96 -12.47
CA GLU A 54 20.00 -8.29 -12.83
C GLU A 54 18.94 -9.38 -12.73
N MET A 55 18.12 -9.36 -11.68
CA MET A 55 16.99 -10.28 -11.51
C MET A 55 15.83 -10.02 -12.49
N GLY A 56 15.93 -9.00 -13.34
CA GLY A 56 14.89 -8.63 -14.30
C GLY A 56 13.62 -8.07 -13.64
N LEU A 57 13.72 -7.52 -12.43
CA LEU A 57 12.61 -6.83 -11.76
C LEU A 57 12.53 -5.36 -12.20
N LEU A 58 13.69 -4.76 -12.51
CA LEU A 58 13.82 -3.44 -13.10
C LEU A 58 14.42 -3.53 -14.50
N GLN A 59 13.92 -2.73 -15.43
CA GLN A 59 14.37 -2.68 -16.81
C GLN A 59 14.86 -1.26 -17.14
N ALA A 60 16.09 -1.17 -17.66
CA ALA A 60 16.66 0.06 -18.19
C ALA A 60 15.87 0.50 -19.45
N VAL A 61 15.41 1.76 -19.48
CA VAL A 61 14.60 2.30 -20.58
C VAL A 61 15.17 3.58 -21.17
N GLY A 62 15.83 4.42 -20.37
CA GLY A 62 16.47 5.65 -20.86
C GLY A 62 17.85 5.36 -21.46
N LEU A 63 18.31 6.23 -22.38
CA LEU A 63 19.58 6.08 -23.08
C LEU A 63 20.75 5.82 -22.10
N ARG A 64 20.87 6.65 -21.06
CA ARG A 64 21.94 6.53 -20.05
C ARG A 64 21.88 5.22 -19.27
N SER A 65 20.68 4.76 -18.90
CA SER A 65 20.51 3.49 -18.17
C SER A 65 20.85 2.27 -19.03
N VAL A 66 20.54 2.33 -20.34
CA VAL A 66 20.82 1.26 -21.30
C VAL A 66 22.31 1.19 -21.62
N GLU A 67 22.97 2.35 -21.72
CA GLU A 67 24.42 2.42 -21.87
C GLU A 67 25.14 1.83 -20.66
N ALA A 68 24.71 2.22 -19.45
CA ALA A 68 25.26 1.67 -18.21
C ALA A 68 25.14 0.15 -18.13
N LEU A 69 24.02 -0.44 -18.55
CA LEU A 69 23.83 -1.88 -18.56
C LEU A 69 24.82 -2.61 -19.49
N ARG A 70 25.29 -1.95 -20.56
CA ARG A 70 26.28 -2.54 -21.49
C ARG A 70 27.71 -2.42 -20.98
N SER A 71 28.02 -1.39 -20.21
CA SER A 71 29.39 -1.05 -19.82
C SER A 71 29.74 -1.34 -18.36
N ALA A 72 28.75 -1.50 -17.47
CA ALA A 72 28.98 -1.60 -16.03
C ALA A 72 29.12 -3.06 -15.54
N GLY A 73 29.89 -3.25 -14.47
CA GLY A 73 29.94 -4.52 -13.73
C GLY A 73 28.62 -4.83 -13.01
N LEU A 74 28.42 -6.08 -12.60
CA LEU A 74 27.15 -6.59 -12.02
C LEU A 74 26.60 -5.73 -10.86
N SER A 75 27.47 -5.12 -10.05
CA SER A 75 27.07 -4.26 -8.91
C SER A 75 26.84 -2.78 -9.24
N GLN A 76 26.98 -2.37 -10.50
CA GLN A 76 26.91 -0.98 -10.96
C GLN A 76 25.92 -0.77 -12.12
N GLN A 77 25.02 -1.73 -12.36
CA GLN A 77 24.03 -1.67 -13.44
C GLN A 77 22.95 -0.60 -13.21
N LEU A 78 22.62 -0.32 -11.94
CA LEU A 78 21.74 0.79 -11.58
C LEU A 78 22.55 2.06 -11.31
N LEU A 79 22.20 3.15 -11.97
CA LEU A 79 22.82 4.46 -11.75
C LEU A 79 21.98 5.30 -10.79
N ASP A 80 22.62 5.84 -9.75
CA ASP A 80 22.02 6.86 -8.88
C ASP A 80 22.02 8.24 -9.57
N ASP A 81 21.20 8.36 -10.61
CA ASP A 81 21.17 9.52 -11.49
C ASP A 81 19.72 9.87 -11.85
N SER A 82 19.40 11.17 -11.93
CA SER A 82 18.05 11.66 -12.23
C SER A 82 17.64 11.48 -13.70
N THR A 83 18.61 11.27 -14.60
CA THR A 83 18.42 11.08 -16.04
C THR A 83 18.56 9.62 -16.48
N ALA A 84 19.03 8.72 -15.60
CA ALA A 84 18.97 7.29 -15.86
C ALA A 84 17.55 6.78 -15.57
N LEU A 85 16.80 6.39 -16.61
CA LEU A 85 15.40 5.99 -16.49
C LEU A 85 15.22 4.47 -16.44
N TYR A 86 14.42 3.99 -15.49
CA TYR A 86 14.09 2.59 -15.28
C TYR A 86 12.57 2.39 -15.24
N SER A 87 12.12 1.18 -15.54
CA SER A 87 10.71 0.77 -15.40
C SER A 87 10.63 -0.61 -14.77
N PHE A 88 9.47 -0.97 -14.21
CA PHE A 88 9.24 -2.34 -13.77
C PHE A 88 9.06 -3.27 -14.96
N ALA A 89 9.57 -4.50 -14.84
CA ALA A 89 9.36 -5.52 -15.87
C ALA A 89 7.87 -5.82 -16.12
N GLU A 90 7.50 -6.20 -17.35
CA GLU A 90 6.11 -6.31 -17.77
C GLU A 90 5.29 -7.37 -17.00
N ASN A 91 5.96 -8.40 -16.49
CA ASN A 91 5.39 -9.41 -15.60
C ASN A 91 4.97 -8.81 -14.25
N LEU A 92 5.64 -7.76 -13.77
CA LEU A 92 5.24 -6.99 -12.59
C LEU A 92 4.15 -5.98 -12.93
N LYS A 93 4.16 -5.41 -14.14
CA LYS A 93 3.06 -4.56 -14.62
C LYS A 93 1.73 -5.32 -14.61
N LYS A 94 1.69 -6.63 -14.91
CA LYS A 94 0.44 -7.43 -14.80
C LYS A 94 -0.06 -7.62 -13.36
N ARG A 95 0.80 -7.48 -12.34
CA ARG A 95 0.39 -7.56 -10.92
C ARG A 95 -0.24 -6.27 -10.39
N GLY A 96 -0.04 -5.13 -11.07
CA GLY A 96 -0.58 -3.84 -10.64
C GLY A 96 -1.11 -2.93 -11.76
N SER A 97 -1.20 -3.43 -13.00
CA SER A 97 -2.01 -2.82 -14.06
C SER A 97 -3.45 -3.11 -13.71
N VAL A 98 -3.96 -2.31 -12.78
CA VAL A 98 -5.30 -1.78 -13.00
C VAL A 98 -5.13 -1.08 -14.35
N LYS A 99 -5.67 -1.68 -15.43
CA LYS A 99 -6.19 -0.86 -16.53
C LYS A 99 -6.84 0.34 -15.85
N ALA A 100 -6.71 1.55 -16.39
CA ALA A 100 -7.56 2.65 -15.95
C ALA A 100 -9.02 2.31 -16.29
N GLU A 101 -9.57 1.30 -15.62
CA GLU A 101 -10.96 1.06 -15.48
C GLU A 101 -11.38 2.22 -14.63
N THR A 102 -12.18 3.07 -15.25
CA THR A 102 -13.07 4.01 -14.58
C THR A 102 -14.09 3.19 -13.75
N SER A 103 -13.61 2.28 -12.89
CA SER A 103 -14.40 1.49 -11.97
C SER A 103 -14.42 2.25 -10.65
N LEU A 104 -15.58 2.22 -9.98
CA LEU A 104 -15.80 2.92 -8.72
C LEU A 104 -14.68 2.64 -7.69
N SER A 105 -14.07 1.45 -7.73
CA SER A 105 -12.95 1.05 -6.87
C SER A 105 -11.68 1.90 -7.05
N ALA A 106 -11.36 2.40 -8.26
CA ALA A 106 -10.18 3.25 -8.46
C ALA A 106 -10.33 4.61 -7.77
N VAL A 107 -11.54 5.18 -7.81
CA VAL A 107 -11.88 6.43 -7.11
C VAL A 107 -11.90 6.23 -5.60
N GLU A 108 -12.45 5.13 -5.11
CA GLU A 108 -12.46 4.80 -3.67
C GLU A 108 -11.03 4.63 -3.12
N LEU A 109 -10.12 4.08 -3.92
CA LEU A 109 -8.73 3.84 -3.54
C LEU A 109 -7.82 5.07 -3.73
N SER A 110 -8.28 6.13 -4.41
CA SER A 110 -7.44 7.30 -4.69
C SER A 110 -7.23 8.23 -3.49
N GLY A 111 -7.97 8.04 -2.40
CA GLY A 111 -7.89 8.89 -1.22
C GLY A 111 -6.53 8.84 -0.52
N LYS A 112 -6.13 9.96 0.08
CA LYS A 112 -4.88 10.12 0.83
C LYS A 112 -4.89 9.19 2.05
N VAL A 113 -3.86 8.36 2.21
CA VAL A 113 -3.75 7.45 3.36
C VAL A 113 -3.49 8.25 4.64
N VAL A 114 -4.36 8.09 5.63
CA VAL A 114 -4.28 8.74 6.95
C VAL A 114 -3.66 7.79 7.98
N LYS A 115 -4.11 6.53 7.99
CA LYS A 115 -3.62 5.50 8.92
C LYS A 115 -3.65 4.13 8.25
N ARG A 116 -2.68 3.28 8.58
CA ARG A 116 -2.64 1.88 8.18
C ARG A 116 -2.16 1.01 9.32
N GLY A 117 -2.55 -0.25 9.34
CA GLY A 117 -2.16 -1.18 10.38
C GLY A 117 -2.93 -2.50 10.33
N TYR A 118 -2.39 -3.50 10.99
CA TYR A 118 -2.99 -4.83 11.06
C TYR A 118 -3.98 -4.90 12.21
N LEU A 119 -5.23 -5.26 11.91
CA LEU A 119 -6.28 -5.43 12.90
C LEU A 119 -6.97 -6.77 12.71
N LEU A 120 -7.59 -7.27 13.78
CA LEU A 120 -8.44 -8.46 13.71
C LEU A 120 -9.86 -8.03 13.36
N LYS A 121 -10.40 -8.60 12.29
CA LYS A 121 -11.75 -8.33 11.80
C LYS A 121 -12.63 -9.56 11.95
N GLN A 122 -13.83 -9.39 12.50
CA GLN A 122 -14.84 -10.43 12.48
C GLN A 122 -15.49 -10.55 11.09
N GLY A 123 -15.63 -11.78 10.60
CA GLY A 123 -16.34 -12.08 9.37
C GLY A 123 -17.85 -11.80 9.48
N HIS A 124 -18.48 -11.35 8.39
CA HIS A 124 -19.88 -10.95 8.40
C HIS A 124 -20.83 -12.16 8.46
N ARG A 125 -20.68 -13.13 7.54
CA ARG A 125 -21.46 -14.39 7.48
C ARG A 125 -20.94 -15.45 8.46
N ARG A 126 -19.68 -15.87 8.27
CA ARG A 126 -18.98 -16.75 9.22
C ARG A 126 -18.21 -15.86 10.18
N LYS A 127 -18.59 -15.89 11.46
CA LYS A 127 -18.09 -15.00 12.52
C LYS A 127 -16.66 -15.34 12.99
N ASN A 128 -15.78 -15.74 12.07
CA ASN A 128 -14.38 -16.01 12.35
C ASN A 128 -13.60 -14.70 12.38
N TRP A 129 -12.55 -14.65 13.20
CA TRP A 129 -11.62 -13.53 13.26
C TRP A 129 -10.46 -13.76 12.31
N LYS A 130 -10.13 -12.76 11.51
CA LYS A 130 -8.98 -12.79 10.60
C LYS A 130 -8.17 -11.52 10.71
N VAL A 131 -6.85 -11.66 10.66
CA VAL A 131 -5.94 -10.52 10.50
C VAL A 131 -6.17 -9.92 9.11
N ARG A 132 -6.31 -8.59 9.08
CA ARG A 132 -6.45 -7.81 7.85
C ARG A 132 -5.60 -6.55 7.98
N LEU A 133 -4.96 -6.15 6.88
CA LEU A 133 -4.32 -4.85 6.79
C LEU A 133 -5.41 -3.82 6.50
N PHE A 134 -5.71 -2.94 7.46
CA PHE A 134 -6.65 -1.84 7.27
C PHE A 134 -5.91 -0.60 6.75
N VAL A 135 -6.55 0.12 5.84
CA VAL A 135 -6.06 1.37 5.26
C VAL A 135 -7.19 2.40 5.29
N LEU A 136 -7.03 3.40 6.14
CA LEU A 136 -7.91 4.56 6.27
C LEU A 136 -7.46 5.65 5.30
N ARG A 137 -8.40 6.17 4.52
CA ARG A 137 -8.18 7.24 3.55
C ARG A 137 -9.07 8.44 3.83
N SER A 138 -8.55 9.62 3.52
CA SER A 138 -9.28 10.89 3.44
C SER A 138 -9.38 11.33 1.98
N GLU A 139 -10.48 12.00 1.63
CA GLU A 139 -10.67 12.65 0.32
C GLU A 139 -10.41 11.73 -0.91
N PRO A 140 -11.28 10.73 -1.18
CA PRO A 140 -12.52 10.43 -0.47
C PRO A 140 -12.33 9.59 0.80
N ALA A 141 -13.24 9.78 1.76
CA ALA A 141 -13.22 9.09 3.04
C ALA A 141 -13.68 7.63 2.93
N PHE A 142 -12.72 6.70 2.99
CA PHE A 142 -12.94 5.26 2.87
C PHE A 142 -12.05 4.47 3.81
N LEU A 143 -12.58 3.33 4.28
CA LEU A 143 -11.80 2.33 5.01
C LEU A 143 -11.77 1.04 4.20
N HIS A 144 -10.57 0.67 3.74
CA HIS A 144 -10.32 -0.57 3.01
C HIS A 144 -9.59 -1.58 3.89
N TYR A 145 -9.77 -2.87 3.61
CA TYR A 145 -9.01 -3.92 4.27
C TYR A 145 -8.55 -4.99 3.28
N PHE A 146 -7.30 -5.44 3.45
CA PHE A 146 -6.62 -6.37 2.54
C PHE A 146 -6.33 -7.68 3.25
N ASP A 147 -6.28 -8.77 2.49
CA ASP A 147 -5.85 -10.07 2.99
C ASP A 147 -4.32 -10.14 2.92
N PRO A 148 -3.59 -10.14 4.05
CA PRO A 148 -2.12 -10.12 4.03
C PRO A 148 -1.50 -11.38 3.40
N CYS A 149 -2.27 -12.45 3.26
CA CYS A 149 -1.84 -13.69 2.62
C CYS A 149 -2.05 -13.69 1.09
N ARG A 150 -2.64 -12.64 0.51
CA ARG A 150 -2.82 -12.52 -0.93
C ARG A 150 -1.76 -11.59 -1.51
N ASP A 151 -1.15 -12.03 -2.61
CA ASP A 151 -0.16 -11.26 -3.37
C ASP A 151 -0.79 -10.20 -4.29
N ASP A 152 -2.12 -10.08 -4.30
CA ASP A 152 -2.82 -9.07 -5.11
C ASP A 152 -2.99 -7.75 -4.34
N CYS A 153 -2.92 -6.63 -5.05
CA CYS A 153 -3.17 -5.30 -4.48
C CYS A 153 -4.67 -4.98 -4.33
N SER A 154 -5.53 -6.00 -4.39
CA SER A 154 -6.99 -5.82 -4.39
C SER A 154 -7.52 -5.85 -2.95
N PRO A 155 -8.38 -4.90 -2.54
CA PRO A 155 -8.97 -4.95 -1.21
C PRO A 155 -9.86 -6.18 -1.09
N ALA A 156 -9.74 -6.89 0.03
CA ALA A 156 -10.68 -7.94 0.41
C ALA A 156 -12.07 -7.36 0.74
N GLY A 157 -12.14 -6.05 0.95
CA GLY A 157 -13.34 -5.25 0.96
C GLY A 157 -13.05 -3.82 1.44
N GLY A 158 -14.07 -2.98 1.40
CA GLY A 158 -14.01 -1.61 1.90
C GLY A 158 -15.40 -1.01 2.00
N PHE A 159 -15.49 0.15 2.63
CA PHE A 159 -16.72 0.91 2.72
C PHE A 159 -16.43 2.40 2.89
N SER A 160 -17.36 3.24 2.42
CA SER A 160 -17.31 4.67 2.66
C SER A 160 -17.52 4.97 4.14
N LEU A 161 -16.78 5.93 4.66
CA LEU A 161 -16.93 6.38 6.05
C LEU A 161 -18.02 7.44 6.23
N ARG A 162 -18.55 8.00 5.13
CA ARG A 162 -19.61 9.00 5.19
C ARG A 162 -20.83 8.43 5.92
N GLY A 163 -21.20 9.07 7.05
CA GLY A 163 -22.35 8.63 7.84
C GLY A 163 -22.14 7.32 8.60
N CYS A 164 -20.89 6.85 8.74
CA CYS A 164 -20.56 5.76 9.65
C CYS A 164 -20.57 6.23 11.11
N LEU A 165 -20.92 5.32 12.01
CA LEU A 165 -20.78 5.52 13.46
C LEU A 165 -19.69 4.59 13.99
N VAL A 166 -18.73 5.12 14.73
CA VAL A 166 -17.67 4.34 15.39
C VAL A 166 -17.81 4.44 16.90
N SER A 167 -17.70 3.29 17.58
CA SER A 167 -17.86 3.21 19.04
C SER A 167 -16.88 2.20 19.64
N SER A 168 -16.31 2.54 20.80
CA SER A 168 -15.57 1.58 21.62
C SER A 168 -16.54 0.52 22.16
N LEU A 169 -16.07 -0.71 22.29
CA LEU A 169 -16.76 -1.76 23.04
C LEU A 169 -15.99 -1.97 24.35
N GLU A 170 -16.73 -2.03 25.47
CA GLU A 170 -16.15 -2.22 26.79
C GLU A 170 -15.78 -3.68 27.03
N ASP A 171 -14.84 -3.89 27.96
CA ASP A 171 -14.25 -5.20 28.27
C ASP A 171 -15.13 -6.06 29.21
N ASN A 172 -16.32 -5.56 29.58
CA ASN A 172 -17.24 -6.18 30.54
C ASN A 172 -18.07 -7.31 29.93
N GLY A 173 -17.38 -8.32 29.37
CA GLY A 173 -17.96 -9.50 28.73
C GLY A 173 -17.84 -9.49 27.20
N VAL A 174 -18.46 -10.47 26.54
CA VAL A 174 -18.48 -10.54 25.07
C VAL A 174 -19.61 -9.64 24.55
N PRO A 175 -19.31 -8.55 23.81
CA PRO A 175 -20.34 -7.64 23.31
C PRO A 175 -21.33 -8.37 22.39
N SER A 176 -22.60 -7.96 22.42
CA SER A 176 -23.63 -8.55 21.55
C SER A 176 -23.20 -8.51 20.07
N GLY A 177 -23.17 -9.67 19.41
CA GLY A 177 -22.72 -9.83 18.02
C GLY A 177 -21.27 -10.27 17.83
N VAL A 178 -20.42 -10.12 18.85
CA VAL A 178 -19.06 -10.68 18.91
C VAL A 178 -19.17 -12.17 19.25
N LYS A 179 -18.54 -13.04 18.45
CA LYS A 179 -18.47 -14.49 18.74
C LYS A 179 -17.02 -14.92 18.96
N GLY A 180 -16.82 -15.84 19.90
CA GLY A 180 -15.50 -16.39 20.27
C GLY A 180 -14.92 -15.75 21.54
N ASN A 181 -13.75 -16.24 21.98
CA ASN A 181 -13.04 -15.77 23.18
C ASN A 181 -12.22 -14.48 22.94
N VAL A 182 -12.69 -13.62 22.04
CA VAL A 182 -12.00 -12.36 21.75
C VAL A 182 -12.45 -11.32 22.77
N GLN A 183 -11.52 -10.89 23.62
CA GLN A 183 -11.73 -9.90 24.68
C GLN A 183 -10.65 -8.82 24.61
N GLY A 184 -10.97 -7.62 25.07
CA GLY A 184 -10.04 -6.50 25.07
C GLY A 184 -9.96 -5.79 23.73
N ASN A 185 -9.77 -4.47 23.78
CA ASN A 185 -9.40 -3.63 22.64
C ASN A 185 -10.35 -3.67 21.42
N LEU A 186 -11.63 -3.94 21.67
CA LEU A 186 -12.66 -4.04 20.65
C LEU A 186 -13.30 -2.68 20.35
N PHE A 187 -13.63 -2.46 19.08
CA PHE A 187 -14.47 -1.36 18.64
C PHE A 187 -15.38 -1.82 17.50
N LYS A 188 -16.49 -1.11 17.31
CA LYS A 188 -17.41 -1.36 16.19
C LYS A 188 -17.53 -0.15 15.29
N ILE A 189 -17.75 -0.42 14.01
CA ILE A 189 -18.15 0.58 13.01
C ILE A 189 -19.49 0.13 12.43
N ILE A 190 -20.49 1.00 12.47
CA ILE A 190 -21.79 0.80 11.86
C ILE A 190 -21.83 1.69 10.62
N THR A 191 -22.03 1.08 9.46
CA THR A 191 -22.17 1.82 8.19
C THR A 191 -23.55 2.44 8.03
N GLN A 192 -23.69 3.37 7.08
CA GLN A 192 -24.99 3.97 6.75
C GLN A 192 -26.04 2.90 6.33
N SER A 193 -25.60 1.77 5.78
CA SER A 193 -26.43 0.62 5.43
C SER A 193 -26.65 -0.37 6.59
N ASP A 194 -26.42 0.05 7.83
CA ASP A 194 -26.56 -0.74 9.07
C ASP A 194 -25.74 -2.06 9.06
N VAL A 195 -24.59 -2.07 8.37
CA VAL A 195 -23.63 -3.17 8.45
C VAL A 195 -22.67 -2.92 9.60
N HIS A 196 -22.58 -3.89 10.51
CA HIS A 196 -21.77 -3.82 11.72
C HIS A 196 -20.43 -4.53 11.51
N TYR A 197 -19.34 -3.79 11.69
CA TYR A 197 -17.97 -4.26 11.62
C TYR A 197 -17.39 -4.29 13.03
N PHE A 198 -17.08 -5.48 13.52
CA PHE A 198 -16.35 -5.68 14.77
C PHE A 198 -14.86 -5.84 14.48
N ILE A 199 -14.06 -5.01 15.14
CA ILE A 199 -12.62 -4.91 14.92
C ILE A 199 -11.93 -4.91 16.28
N GLN A 200 -10.82 -5.63 16.38
CA GLN A 200 -9.95 -5.61 17.56
C GLN A 200 -8.58 -5.06 17.18
N ALA A 201 -8.09 -4.13 17.99
CA ALA A 201 -6.72 -3.63 17.90
C ALA A 201 -5.78 -4.43 18.82
N PRO A 202 -4.48 -4.53 18.46
CA PRO A 202 -3.48 -5.18 19.32
C PRO A 202 -3.36 -4.53 20.71
N THR A 203 -3.48 -3.20 20.79
CA THR A 203 -3.38 -2.44 22.05
C THR A 203 -4.54 -1.47 22.25
N GLN A 204 -4.77 -1.07 23.50
CA GLN A 204 -5.77 -0.05 23.85
C GLN A 204 -5.42 1.32 23.25
N GLN A 205 -4.12 1.63 23.13
CA GLN A 205 -3.64 2.84 22.45
C GLN A 205 -4.02 2.80 20.97
N GLU A 206 -3.67 1.72 20.25
CA GLU A 206 -4.02 1.61 18.83
C GLU A 206 -5.53 1.63 18.60
N LYS A 207 -6.32 1.00 19.47
CA LYS A 207 -7.79 1.09 19.44
C LYS A 207 -8.24 2.55 19.44
N THR A 208 -7.73 3.33 20.39
CA THR A 208 -8.10 4.74 20.57
C THR A 208 -7.69 5.56 19.35
N GLU A 209 -6.44 5.40 18.89
CA GLU A 209 -5.94 6.08 17.69
C GLU A 209 -6.75 5.74 16.44
N TRP A 210 -7.18 4.48 16.26
CA TRP A 210 -8.02 4.08 15.14
C TRP A 210 -9.42 4.69 15.22
N ILE A 211 -10.05 4.68 16.40
CA ILE A 211 -11.36 5.30 16.61
C ILE A 211 -11.29 6.79 16.29
N ASP A 212 -10.31 7.50 16.83
CA ASP A 212 -10.18 8.94 16.65
C ASP A 212 -9.87 9.32 15.20
N ALA A 213 -8.97 8.56 14.55
CA ALA A 213 -8.69 8.76 13.13
C ALA A 213 -9.93 8.52 12.26
N ILE A 214 -10.75 7.51 12.57
CA ILE A 214 -11.99 7.23 11.83
C ILE A 214 -13.02 8.35 12.06
N ARG A 215 -13.21 8.82 13.30
CA ARG A 215 -14.15 9.91 13.63
C ARG A 215 -13.87 11.19 12.86
N GLN A 216 -12.61 11.46 12.54
CA GLN A 216 -12.24 12.63 11.73
C GLN A 216 -12.67 12.50 10.26
N GLN A 217 -13.09 11.32 9.81
CA GLN A 217 -13.45 11.02 8.42
C GLN A 217 -14.95 10.71 8.21
N THR A 218 -15.73 10.60 9.30
CA THR A 218 -17.17 10.22 9.26
C THR A 218 -18.11 11.39 9.07
#